data_AF-A0A536HDZ9-F1
#
_entry.id   AF-A0A536HDZ9-F1
#
_cell.length_a   1.000
_cell.length_b   1.000
_cell.length_c   1.000
_cell.angle_alpha   90.00
_cell.angle_beta   90.00
_cell.angle_gamma   90.00
#
_symmetry.space_group_name_H-M   'P 1'
#
loop_
_entity.id
_entity.type
_entity.pdbx_description
1 polymer ?
#
loop_
_entity_poly.entity_id
_entity_poly.type
_entity_poly.pdbx_seq_one_letter_code
_entity_poly.pdbx_strand_id
1 'polypeptide(L)'
;AVKGIAYMEAIARPYTWSEYPEAGRKTFEALRSPAGEQMVLEQNSFIEFNLPAGILRKLSEEEMNEYRRPFAEPGEGRRPTLSFARQLPIDGEPADVTEIVTTYAEWLSSSPIPKLFIQGNPGRLQPSQLAFCRTLPAQSQVTVQGLHNLQEDSPDEIGQAIANWLQHLK
;
A
#
# COMPACT_ATOMS: atom_id res chain seq x y z
N ALA A 1 -11.43 12.89 18.34
CA ALA A 1 -12.18 11.92 17.52
C ALA A 1 -11.72 12.02 16.07
N VAL A 2 -11.80 10.93 15.28
CA VAL A 2 -11.45 10.90 13.85
C VAL A 2 -12.57 11.58 13.04
N LYS A 3 -12.24 12.59 12.23
CA LYS A 3 -13.21 13.36 11.43
C LYS A 3 -13.44 12.82 10.01
N GLY A 4 -12.47 12.08 9.48
CA GLY A 4 -12.52 11.51 8.15
C GLY A 4 -11.27 10.68 7.86
N ILE A 5 -11.35 9.78 6.87
CA ILE A 5 -10.24 8.94 6.41
C ILE A 5 -10.06 9.11 4.90
N ALA A 6 -8.94 9.69 4.47
CA ALA A 6 -8.51 9.64 3.07
C ALA A 6 -7.51 8.48 2.91
N TYR A 7 -7.70 7.62 1.91
CA TYR A 7 -6.86 6.45 1.72
C TYR A 7 -6.70 6.08 0.24
N MET A 8 -5.57 5.43 -0.06
CA MET A 8 -5.18 4.93 -1.37
C MET A 8 -4.24 3.74 -1.21
N GLU A 9 -4.29 2.78 -2.13
CA GLU A 9 -3.37 1.61 -2.17
C GLU A 9 -3.18 0.94 -0.80
N ALA A 10 -4.27 0.89 -0.02
CA ALA A 10 -4.27 0.47 1.37
C ALA A 10 -4.47 -1.03 1.53
N ILE A 11 -4.00 -1.55 2.66
CA ILE A 11 -4.46 -2.83 3.22
C ILE A 11 -5.85 -2.56 3.79
N ALA A 12 -6.91 -2.94 3.08
CA ALA A 12 -8.29 -2.64 3.49
C ALA A 12 -8.95 -3.80 4.24
N ARG A 13 -8.55 -5.04 3.92
CA ARG A 13 -8.93 -6.29 4.57
C ARG A 13 -7.82 -7.33 4.35
N PRO A 14 -7.81 -8.47 5.06
CA PRO A 14 -6.88 -9.55 4.74
C PRO A 14 -7.10 -10.05 3.31
N TYR A 15 -6.07 -10.58 2.69
CA TYR A 15 -6.11 -11.11 1.31
C TYR A 15 -5.68 -12.58 1.30
N THR A 16 -5.95 -13.26 0.18
CA THR A 16 -5.45 -14.61 -0.07
C THR A 16 -4.37 -14.63 -1.13
N TRP A 17 -3.53 -15.67 -1.15
CA TRP A 17 -2.52 -15.79 -2.21
C TRP A 17 -3.12 -15.90 -3.62
N SER A 18 -4.35 -16.40 -3.75
CA SER A 18 -5.08 -16.49 -5.02
C SER A 18 -5.53 -15.13 -5.57
N GLU A 19 -5.56 -14.08 -4.75
CA GLU A 19 -5.89 -12.72 -5.18
C GLU A 19 -4.69 -12.02 -5.84
N TYR A 20 -3.46 -12.49 -5.61
CA TYR A 20 -2.26 -11.91 -6.19
C TYR A 20 -2.01 -12.39 -7.63
N PRO A 21 -1.62 -11.49 -8.55
CA PRO A 21 -1.02 -11.90 -9.82
C PRO A 21 0.23 -12.76 -9.57
N GLU A 22 0.45 -13.77 -10.41
CA GLU A 22 1.52 -14.77 -10.21
C GLU A 22 2.90 -14.14 -9.95
N ALA A 23 3.28 -13.12 -10.71
CA ALA A 23 4.55 -12.42 -10.54
C ALA A 23 4.65 -11.74 -9.16
N GLY A 24 3.58 -11.07 -8.72
CA GLY A 24 3.52 -10.43 -7.40
C GLY A 24 3.58 -11.47 -6.28
N ARG A 25 2.80 -12.55 -6.41
CA ARG A 25 2.79 -13.68 -5.47
C ARG A 25 4.19 -14.25 -5.26
N LYS A 26 4.90 -14.60 -6.34
CA LYS A 26 6.27 -15.16 -6.28
C LYS A 26 7.23 -14.23 -5.54
N THR A 27 7.16 -12.93 -5.80
CA THR A 27 8.00 -11.93 -5.11
C THR A 27 7.71 -11.91 -3.62
N PHE A 28 6.44 -11.84 -3.20
CA PHE A 28 6.08 -11.78 -1.78
C PHE A 28 6.33 -13.11 -1.05
N GLU A 29 6.13 -14.26 -1.69
CA GLU A 29 6.53 -15.57 -1.14
C GLU A 29 8.05 -15.62 -0.89
N ALA A 30 8.87 -15.14 -1.85
CA ALA A 30 10.32 -15.08 -1.69
C ALA A 30 10.75 -14.17 -0.53
N LEU A 31 10.15 -12.97 -0.41
CA LEU A 31 10.40 -12.04 0.71
C LEU A 31 10.04 -12.65 2.07
N ARG A 32 9.01 -13.50 2.12
CA ARG A 32 8.58 -14.19 3.34
C ARG A 32 9.43 -15.41 3.69
N SER A 33 10.22 -15.91 2.75
CA SER A 33 11.18 -17.00 2.96
C SER A 33 12.51 -16.51 3.55
N PRO A 34 13.44 -17.42 3.90
CA PRO A 34 14.82 -17.05 4.24
C PRO A 34 15.55 -16.25 3.14
N ALA A 35 15.19 -16.45 1.86
CA ALA A 35 15.80 -15.71 0.74
C ALA A 35 15.55 -14.20 0.84
N GLY A 36 14.48 -13.77 1.52
CA GLY A 36 14.18 -12.36 1.76
C GLY A 36 15.30 -11.61 2.49
N GLU A 37 16.11 -12.28 3.31
CA GLU A 37 17.26 -11.64 3.97
C GLU A 37 18.32 -11.19 2.97
N GLN A 38 18.72 -12.07 2.05
CA GLN A 38 19.66 -11.71 0.99
C GLN A 38 19.07 -10.63 0.06
N MET A 39 17.82 -10.82 -0.37
CA MET A 39 17.15 -9.89 -1.29
C MET A 39 17.06 -8.47 -0.71
N VAL A 40 16.67 -8.33 0.55
CA VAL A 40 16.39 -7.01 1.13
C VAL A 40 17.58 -6.47 1.92
N LEU A 41 18.17 -7.26 2.80
CA LEU A 41 19.19 -6.76 3.72
C LEU A 41 20.54 -6.57 3.02
N GLU A 42 20.87 -7.42 2.06
CA GLU A 42 22.11 -7.30 1.29
C GLU A 42 21.89 -6.53 -0.02
N GLN A 43 20.85 -6.86 -0.78
CA GLN A 43 20.63 -6.33 -2.13
C GLN A 43 19.66 -5.13 -2.20
N ASN A 44 19.08 -4.71 -1.07
CA ASN A 44 18.17 -3.57 -0.97
C ASN A 44 16.97 -3.62 -1.95
N SER A 45 16.50 -4.82 -2.28
CA SER A 45 15.61 -5.00 -3.42
C SER A 45 14.27 -4.29 -3.30
N PHE A 46 13.81 -4.05 -2.06
CA PHE A 46 12.59 -3.32 -1.79
C PHE A 46 12.66 -1.86 -2.30
N ILE A 47 13.82 -1.21 -2.15
CA ILE A 47 14.03 0.17 -2.60
C ILE A 47 14.49 0.20 -4.06
N GLU A 48 15.41 -0.68 -4.45
CA GLU A 48 16.03 -0.61 -5.79
C GLU A 48 15.13 -1.18 -6.90
N PHE A 49 14.21 -2.10 -6.59
CA PHE A 49 13.36 -2.75 -7.59
C PHE A 49 11.87 -2.57 -7.31
N ASN A 50 11.39 -2.86 -6.10
CA ASN A 50 9.95 -2.87 -5.83
C ASN A 50 9.33 -1.45 -5.88
N LEU A 51 10.00 -0.46 -5.27
CA LEU A 51 9.54 0.93 -5.28
C LEU A 51 9.39 1.49 -6.72
N PRO A 52 10.44 1.46 -7.59
CA PRO A 52 10.31 1.92 -8.97
C PRO A 52 9.29 1.14 -9.80
N ALA A 53 9.14 -0.17 -9.58
CA ALA A 53 8.14 -0.99 -10.28
C ALA A 53 6.68 -0.64 -9.89
N GLY A 54 6.51 0.12 -8.81
CA GLY A 54 5.24 0.64 -8.31
C GLY A 54 4.93 2.07 -8.75
N ILE A 55 5.68 2.65 -9.70
CA ILE A 55 5.54 4.04 -10.18
C ILE A 55 5.50 4.02 -11.73
N LEU A 56 4.65 4.83 -12.37
CA LEU A 56 4.60 4.94 -13.83
C LEU A 56 5.76 5.77 -14.37
N ARG A 57 6.02 6.94 -13.77
CA ARG A 57 7.15 7.78 -14.16
C ARG A 57 8.48 7.18 -13.68
N LYS A 58 9.56 7.62 -14.31
CA LYS A 58 10.91 7.33 -13.81
C LYS A 58 11.26 8.35 -12.72
N LEU A 59 11.61 7.87 -11.53
CA LEU A 59 12.23 8.69 -10.50
C LEU A 59 13.60 9.19 -10.98
N SER A 60 13.91 10.44 -10.69
CA SER A 60 15.23 11.01 -10.86
C SER A 60 16.23 10.36 -9.90
N GLU A 61 17.52 10.57 -10.14
CA GLU A 61 18.56 10.07 -9.24
C GLU A 61 18.47 10.72 -7.86
N GLU A 62 18.15 12.01 -7.80
CA GLU A 62 17.96 12.75 -6.55
C GLU A 62 16.80 12.17 -5.72
N GLU A 63 15.66 11.92 -6.36
CA GLU A 63 14.49 11.31 -5.71
C GLU A 63 14.80 9.89 -5.21
N MET A 64 15.46 9.07 -6.04
CA MET A 64 15.88 7.73 -5.62
C MET A 64 16.87 7.78 -4.45
N ASN A 65 17.78 8.76 -4.43
CA ASN A 65 18.75 8.89 -3.34
C ASN A 65 18.08 9.26 -2.02
N GLU A 66 16.99 10.03 -2.02
CA GLU A 66 16.20 10.27 -0.81
C GLU A 66 15.48 9.02 -0.32
N TYR A 67 14.94 8.19 -1.21
CA TYR A 67 14.38 6.89 -0.82
C TYR A 67 15.44 5.92 -0.28
N ARG A 68 16.67 5.96 -0.82
CA ARG A 68 17.80 5.13 -0.35
C ARG A 68 18.37 5.59 0.99
N ARG A 69 18.32 6.89 1.29
CA ARG A 69 19.02 7.51 2.42
C ARG A 69 18.78 6.81 3.77
N PRO A 70 17.56 6.39 4.15
CA PRO A 70 17.33 5.67 5.41
C PRO A 70 17.86 4.23 5.43
N PHE A 71 18.14 3.66 4.25
CA PHE A 71 18.44 2.25 4.01
C PHE A 71 19.85 2.04 3.43
N ALA A 72 20.73 3.03 3.59
CA ALA A 72 22.09 3.02 3.06
C ALA A 72 22.92 1.87 3.66
N GLU A 73 22.81 1.66 4.98
CA GLU A 73 23.50 0.59 5.71
C GLU A 73 22.87 -0.78 5.41
N PRO A 74 23.64 -1.74 4.85
CA PRO A 74 23.18 -3.13 4.70
C PRO A 74 22.89 -3.82 6.04
N GLY A 75 22.20 -4.96 5.98
CA GLY A 75 21.83 -5.70 7.19
C GLY A 75 20.64 -5.05 7.91
N GLU A 76 20.79 -4.79 9.21
CA GLU A 76 19.69 -4.31 10.05
C GLU A 76 19.15 -2.92 9.67
N GLY A 77 19.95 -2.08 9.00
CA GLY A 77 19.47 -0.81 8.46
C GLY A 77 18.29 -0.97 7.49
N ARG A 78 18.16 -2.14 6.85
CA ARG A 78 17.10 -2.49 5.88
C ARG A 78 16.05 -3.43 6.46
N ARG A 79 16.20 -3.87 7.72
CA ARG A 79 15.26 -4.78 8.39
C ARG A 79 13.80 -4.32 8.34
N PRO A 80 13.46 -3.03 8.46
CA PRO A 80 12.06 -2.60 8.43
C PRO A 80 11.33 -2.94 7.14
N THR A 81 11.96 -2.82 5.97
CA THR A 81 11.29 -3.07 4.67
C THR A 81 11.04 -4.57 4.45
N LEU A 82 11.94 -5.44 4.91
CA LEU A 82 11.73 -6.89 4.91
C LEU A 82 10.64 -7.31 5.90
N SER A 83 10.69 -6.74 7.12
CA SER A 83 9.73 -7.07 8.17
C SER A 83 8.32 -6.67 7.76
N PHE A 84 8.14 -5.51 7.14
CA PHE A 84 6.85 -5.08 6.60
C PHE A 84 6.26 -6.08 5.60
N ALA A 85 7.05 -6.56 4.63
CA ALA A 85 6.59 -7.56 3.67
C ALA A 85 6.16 -8.89 4.34
N ARG A 86 6.81 -9.24 5.46
CA ARG A 86 6.48 -10.42 6.28
C ARG A 86 5.24 -10.24 7.16
N GLN A 87 4.77 -9.01 7.36
CA GLN A 87 3.59 -8.70 8.16
C GLN A 87 2.30 -8.58 7.34
N LEU A 88 2.38 -8.65 6.00
CA LEU A 88 1.18 -8.63 5.17
C LEU A 88 0.23 -9.78 5.56
N PRO A 89 -1.06 -9.52 5.82
CA PRO A 89 -2.05 -10.50 6.29
C PRO A 89 -2.56 -11.36 5.12
N ILE A 90 -1.79 -12.37 4.74
CA ILE A 90 -2.06 -13.22 3.57
C ILE A 90 -2.38 -14.65 4.03
N ASP A 91 -3.51 -15.20 3.60
CA ASP A 91 -3.97 -16.56 3.95
C ASP A 91 -4.00 -16.82 5.48
N GLY A 92 -4.31 -15.77 6.26
CA GLY A 92 -4.42 -15.86 7.71
C GLY A 92 -3.12 -15.59 8.48
N GLU A 93 -2.00 -15.37 7.79
CA GLU A 93 -0.68 -15.23 8.41
C GLU A 93 -0.02 -13.86 8.14
N PRO A 94 0.58 -13.22 9.16
CA PRO A 94 0.61 -13.64 10.56
C PRO A 94 -0.74 -13.41 11.24
N ALA A 95 -1.11 -14.30 12.16
CA ALA A 95 -2.45 -14.34 12.75
C ALA A 95 -2.83 -13.05 13.50
N ASP A 96 -1.88 -12.46 14.22
CA ASP A 96 -2.07 -11.22 14.98
C ASP A 96 -2.37 -10.02 14.08
N VAL A 97 -1.60 -9.83 13.00
CA VAL A 97 -1.89 -8.75 12.04
C VAL A 97 -3.17 -9.04 11.27
N THR A 98 -3.42 -10.30 10.92
CA THR A 98 -4.67 -10.69 10.26
C THR A 98 -5.88 -10.34 11.13
N GLU A 99 -5.82 -10.60 12.44
CA GLU A 99 -6.88 -10.25 13.39
C GLU A 99 -7.09 -8.73 13.47
N ILE A 100 -6.01 -7.95 13.57
CA ILE A 100 -6.07 -6.48 13.58
C ILE A 100 -6.75 -5.96 12.30
N VAL A 101 -6.34 -6.50 11.16
CA VAL A 101 -6.82 -6.09 9.84
C VAL A 101 -8.28 -6.47 9.63
N THR A 102 -8.68 -7.66 10.08
CA THR A 102 -10.08 -8.10 10.08
C THR A 102 -10.91 -7.16 10.95
N THR A 103 -10.44 -6.85 12.16
CA THR A 103 -11.14 -6.01 13.13
C THR A 103 -11.42 -4.60 12.57
N TYR A 104 -10.42 -3.94 11.98
CA TYR A 104 -10.68 -2.61 11.41
C TYR A 104 -11.50 -2.68 10.12
N ALA A 105 -11.42 -3.77 9.34
CA ALA A 105 -12.21 -3.93 8.12
C ALA A 105 -13.72 -4.01 8.44
N GLU A 106 -14.07 -4.77 9.48
CA GLU A 106 -15.45 -4.84 10.01
C GLU A 106 -15.93 -3.49 10.54
N TRP A 107 -15.09 -2.79 11.30
CA TRP A 107 -15.39 -1.45 11.77
C TRP A 107 -15.60 -0.46 10.61
N LEU A 108 -14.71 -0.46 9.60
CA LEU A 108 -14.83 0.41 8.42
C LEU A 108 -16.13 0.16 7.65
N SER A 109 -16.61 -1.09 7.63
CA SER A 109 -17.81 -1.52 6.91
C SER A 109 -19.11 -1.00 7.53
N SER A 110 -19.08 -0.58 8.80
CA SER A 110 -20.22 0.00 9.52
C SER A 110 -20.00 1.45 9.96
N SER A 111 -18.78 1.97 9.86
CA SER A 111 -18.40 3.28 10.37
C SER A 111 -19.00 4.42 9.53
N PRO A 112 -19.77 5.36 10.13
CA PRO A 112 -20.32 6.51 9.42
C PRO A 112 -19.28 7.61 9.17
N ILE A 113 -18.03 7.41 9.61
CA ILE A 113 -16.95 8.36 9.39
C ILE A 113 -16.77 8.56 7.88
N PRO A 114 -16.78 9.82 7.38
CA PRO A 114 -16.57 10.11 5.98
C PRO A 114 -15.25 9.54 5.46
N LYS A 115 -15.27 8.98 4.24
CA LYS A 115 -14.10 8.40 3.59
C LYS A 115 -13.88 9.03 2.23
N LEU A 116 -12.62 9.27 1.87
CA LEU A 116 -12.21 9.57 0.52
C LEU A 116 -11.33 8.43 0.02
N PHE A 117 -11.85 7.64 -0.91
CA PHE A 117 -11.08 6.62 -1.60
C PHE A 117 -10.46 7.18 -2.87
N ILE A 118 -9.14 7.19 -2.94
CA ILE A 118 -8.40 7.60 -4.12
C ILE A 118 -7.92 6.33 -4.83
N GLN A 119 -8.60 5.98 -5.92
CA GLN A 119 -8.32 4.79 -6.71
C GLN A 119 -7.21 5.07 -7.74
N GLY A 120 -6.18 4.22 -7.80
CA GLY A 120 -5.23 4.24 -8.91
C GLY A 120 -5.81 3.66 -10.20
N ASN A 121 -5.35 4.16 -11.35
CA ASN A 121 -5.55 3.57 -12.67
C ASN A 121 -4.20 3.48 -13.40
N PRO A 122 -3.67 2.28 -13.69
CA PRO A 122 -4.30 0.97 -13.47
C PRO A 122 -4.30 0.52 -11.99
N GLY A 123 -3.55 1.16 -11.10
CA GLY A 123 -3.46 0.80 -9.68
C GLY A 123 -2.73 -0.54 -9.43
N ARG A 124 -2.57 -0.92 -8.16
CA ARG A 124 -2.03 -2.23 -7.74
C ARG A 124 -2.90 -2.98 -6.72
N LEU A 125 -3.97 -2.36 -6.24
CA LEU A 125 -5.04 -3.04 -5.48
C LEU A 125 -5.61 -4.24 -6.25
N GLN A 126 -5.76 -5.37 -5.57
CA GLN A 126 -6.41 -6.56 -6.14
C GLN A 126 -7.89 -6.28 -6.42
N PRO A 127 -8.52 -6.89 -7.46
CA PRO A 127 -9.93 -6.64 -7.79
C PRO A 127 -10.90 -6.86 -6.62
N SER A 128 -10.62 -7.86 -5.79
CA SER A 128 -11.37 -8.19 -4.58
C SER A 128 -11.25 -7.11 -3.48
N GLN A 129 -10.08 -6.51 -3.32
CA GLN A 129 -9.83 -5.39 -2.40
C GLN A 129 -10.54 -4.13 -2.91
N LEU A 130 -10.45 -3.86 -4.21
CA LEU A 130 -11.17 -2.76 -4.84
C LEU A 130 -12.69 -2.90 -4.66
N ALA A 131 -13.24 -4.11 -4.85
CA ALA A 131 -14.64 -4.39 -4.63
C ALA A 131 -15.05 -4.13 -3.16
N PHE A 132 -14.26 -4.59 -2.19
CA PHE A 132 -14.48 -4.31 -0.77
C PHE A 132 -14.44 -2.81 -0.43
N CYS A 133 -13.42 -2.09 -0.92
CA CYS A 133 -13.32 -0.65 -0.72
C CYS A 133 -14.59 0.09 -1.21
N ARG A 134 -15.18 -0.35 -2.32
CA ARG A 134 -16.41 0.25 -2.88
C ARG A 134 -17.68 -0.02 -2.06
N THR A 135 -17.67 -1.00 -1.14
CA THR A 135 -18.83 -1.26 -0.26
C THR A 135 -18.81 -0.40 1.01
N LEU A 136 -17.72 0.33 1.29
CA LEU A 136 -17.61 1.10 2.53
C LEU A 136 -18.61 2.28 2.54
N PRO A 137 -19.33 2.51 3.66
CA PRO A 137 -20.32 3.58 3.77
C PRO A 137 -19.67 4.98 3.85
N ALA A 138 -20.47 6.02 3.61
CA ALA A 138 -20.06 7.43 3.72
C ALA A 138 -18.79 7.77 2.90
N GLN A 139 -18.66 7.17 1.71
CA GLN A 139 -17.46 7.27 0.90
C GLN A 139 -17.68 8.08 -0.38
N SER A 140 -16.75 9.00 -0.64
CA SER A 140 -16.52 9.59 -1.96
C SER A 140 -15.35 8.87 -2.63
N GLN A 141 -15.37 8.80 -3.96
CA GLN A 141 -14.30 8.18 -4.74
C GLN A 141 -13.79 9.13 -5.83
N VAL A 142 -12.47 9.19 -6.00
CA VAL A 142 -11.81 9.78 -7.18
C VAL A 142 -10.85 8.75 -7.77
N THR A 143 -10.47 8.94 -9.04
CA THR A 143 -9.50 8.08 -9.73
C THR A 143 -8.37 8.94 -10.26
N VAL A 144 -7.13 8.51 -10.04
CA VAL A 144 -5.90 9.18 -10.51
C VAL A 144 -5.02 8.20 -11.28
N GLN A 145 -4.08 8.71 -12.08
CA GLN A 145 -3.12 7.84 -12.77
C GLN A 145 -2.05 7.33 -11.79
N GLY A 146 -1.66 6.07 -11.93
CA GLY A 146 -0.56 5.51 -11.14
C GLY A 146 -0.66 4.02 -10.89
N LEU A 147 0.42 3.48 -10.32
CA LEU A 147 0.53 2.09 -9.88
C LEU A 147 0.29 1.95 -8.37
N HIS A 148 1.32 1.69 -7.58
CA HIS A 148 1.20 1.53 -6.11
C HIS A 148 1.51 2.84 -5.39
N ASN A 149 2.57 3.53 -5.80
CA ASN A 149 3.00 4.79 -5.19
C ASN A 149 2.38 5.96 -5.97
N LEU A 150 1.05 6.07 -5.91
CA LEU A 150 0.27 7.07 -6.67
C LEU A 150 0.74 8.52 -6.44
N GLN A 151 1.33 8.78 -5.27
CA GLN A 151 1.85 10.09 -4.89
C GLN A 151 2.97 10.56 -5.82
N GLU A 152 3.69 9.63 -6.44
CA GLU A 152 4.75 9.98 -7.40
C GLU A 152 4.21 10.28 -8.79
N ASP A 153 3.08 9.72 -9.16
CA ASP A 153 2.49 9.86 -10.50
C ASP A 153 1.42 10.96 -10.58
N SER A 154 0.70 11.22 -9.49
CA SER A 154 -0.43 12.16 -9.47
C SER A 154 -0.53 12.97 -8.16
N PRO A 155 0.57 13.59 -7.67
CA PRO A 155 0.58 14.32 -6.40
C PRO A 155 -0.43 15.47 -6.35
N ASP A 156 -0.55 16.25 -7.42
CA ASP A 156 -1.43 17.43 -7.47
C ASP A 156 -2.91 17.03 -7.48
N GLU A 157 -3.28 16.02 -8.26
CA GLU A 157 -4.66 15.49 -8.30
C GLU A 157 -5.08 14.93 -6.94
N ILE A 158 -4.19 14.18 -6.29
CA ILE A 158 -4.37 13.67 -4.93
C ILE A 158 -4.58 14.84 -3.94
N GLY A 159 -3.69 15.83 -3.96
CA GLY A 159 -3.73 16.98 -3.06
C GLY A 159 -5.02 17.79 -3.23
N GLN A 160 -5.42 18.06 -4.48
CA GLN A 160 -6.63 18.80 -4.79
C GLN A 160 -7.89 18.03 -4.38
N ALA A 161 -7.94 16.71 -4.59
CA ALA A 161 -9.05 15.88 -4.16
C ALA A 161 -9.24 15.91 -2.64
N ILE A 162 -8.14 15.78 -1.88
CA ILE A 162 -8.17 15.87 -0.41
C ILE A 162 -8.61 17.26 0.03
N ALA A 163 -8.03 18.32 -0.52
CA ALA A 163 -8.38 19.70 -0.17
C ALA A 163 -9.86 20.01 -0.42
N ASN A 164 -10.39 19.61 -1.58
CA ASN A 164 -11.81 19.77 -1.92
C ASN A 164 -12.71 18.96 -0.98
N TRP A 165 -12.34 17.71 -0.70
CA TRP A 165 -13.11 16.86 0.20
C TRP A 165 -13.18 17.42 1.62
N LEU A 166 -12.07 17.95 2.15
CA LEU A 166 -12.03 18.59 3.47
C LEU A 166 -13.00 19.78 3.61
N GLN A 167 -13.27 20.51 2.52
CA GLN A 167 -14.24 21.62 2.53
C GLN A 167 -15.69 21.14 2.81
N HIS A 168 -16.00 19.89 2.50
CA HIS A 168 -17.32 19.27 2.67
C HIS A 168 -17.46 18.51 4.01
N LEU A 169 -16.38 18.36 4.78
CA LEU A 169 -16.39 17.70 6.11
C LEU A 169 -16.73 18.66 7.27
N LYS A 170 -17.20 19.87 6.95
CA LYS A 170 -17.52 20.90 7.95
C LYS A 170 -18.76 20.54 8.76
#